data_AF-A0A2H5ZYX1-F1
#
_entry.id   AF-A0A2H5ZYX1-F1
#
_cell.length_a   1.000
_cell.length_b   1.000
_cell.length_c   1.000
_cell.angle_alpha   90.00
_cell.angle_beta   90.00
_cell.angle_gamma   90.00
#
_symmetry.space_group_name_H-M   'P 1'
#
loop_
_entity.id
_entity.type
_entity.pdbx_description
1 polymer ?
#
loop_
_entity_poly.entity_id
_entity_poly.type
_entity_poly.pdbx_seq_one_letter_code
_entity_poly.pdbx_strand_id
1 'polypeptide(L)'
;MVQEVDVLLVVGGHGSSNTTRLAEIGRQRGVATYHVETADEIQPWWFSADSTVGVMSGASTPDWIIEGVLLRLDEIRNELGG
;
A
#
# COMPACT_ATOMS: atom_id res chain seq x y z
N MET A 1 -2.21 15.04 14.85
CA MET A 1 -3.35 14.14 14.56
C MET A 1 -2.80 13.14 13.57
N VAL A 2 -2.68 11.86 13.93
CA VAL A 2 -2.28 10.83 12.96
C VAL A 2 -3.50 10.67 12.06
N GLN A 3 -3.40 11.10 10.80
CA GLN A 3 -4.48 10.93 9.84
C GLN A 3 -4.82 9.43 9.78
N GLU A 4 -6.09 9.11 10.00
CA GLU A 4 -6.59 7.75 9.85
C GLU A 4 -6.36 7.33 8.41
N VAL A 5 -5.56 6.27 8.24
CA VAL A 5 -5.33 5.67 6.94
C VAL A 5 -6.46 4.68 6.73
N ASP A 6 -7.20 4.83 5.62
CA ASP A 6 -8.27 3.91 5.25
C ASP A 6 -7.70 2.60 4.71
N VAL A 7 -6.64 2.71 3.90
CA VAL A 7 -5.97 1.57 3.27
C VAL A 7 -4.47 1.63 3.52
N LEU A 8 -3.93 0.58 4.11
CA LEU A 8 -2.49 0.39 4.28
C LEU A 8 -1.95 -0.55 3.20
N LEU A 9 -1.08 -0.02 2.35
CA LEU A 9 -0.35 -0.79 1.35
C LEU A 9 1.06 -1.09 1.85
N VAL A 10 1.37 -2.37 2.04
CA VAL A 10 2.68 -2.84 2.46
C VAL A 10 3.42 -3.42 1.26
N VAL A 11 4.58 -2.85 0.94
CA VAL A 11 5.38 -3.19 -0.24
C VAL A 11 6.63 -3.95 0.16
N GLY A 12 6.84 -5.10 -0.48
CA GLY A 12 8.07 -5.89 -0.41
C GLY A 12 7.79 -7.38 -0.24
N GLY A 13 8.85 -8.20 -0.24
CA GLY A 13 8.70 -9.66 -0.36
C GLY A 13 7.85 -10.32 0.73
N HIS A 14 7.04 -11.30 0.36
CA HIS A 14 6.21 -12.10 1.29
C HIS A 14 7.01 -12.91 2.31
N GLY A 15 8.29 -13.21 2.00
CA GLY A 15 9.21 -13.91 2.89
C GLY A 15 9.98 -13.00 3.86
N SER A 16 9.78 -11.69 3.83
CA SER A 16 10.47 -10.76 4.73
C SER A 16 9.67 -10.57 6.02
N SER A 17 10.25 -10.98 7.14
CA SER A 17 9.63 -10.82 8.46
C SER A 17 9.25 -9.37 8.79
N ASN A 18 9.94 -8.39 8.19
CA ASN A 18 9.63 -6.97 8.40
C ASN A 18 8.34 -6.54 7.69
N THR A 19 8.15 -6.90 6.42
CA THR A 19 6.94 -6.54 5.66
C THR A 19 5.73 -7.32 6.16
N THR A 20 5.89 -8.60 6.48
CA THR A 20 4.83 -9.41 7.10
C THR A 20 4.37 -8.80 8.42
N ARG A 21 5.30 -8.39 9.29
CA ARG A 21 4.96 -7.77 10.58
C ARG A 21 4.24 -6.41 10.40
N LEU A 22 4.65 -5.59 9.44
CA LEU A 22 3.97 -4.33 9.14
C LEU A 22 2.53 -4.57 8.68
N ALA A 23 2.33 -5.56 7.80
CA ALA A 23 1.01 -5.94 7.32
C ALA A 23 0.12 -6.47 8.47
N GLU A 24 0.68 -7.30 9.36
CA GLU A 24 -0.03 -7.77 10.55
C GLU A 24 -0.46 -6.63 11.48
N ILE A 25 0.41 -5.65 11.71
CA ILE A 25 0.09 -4.48 12.55
C ILE A 25 -1.08 -3.70 11.97
N GLY A 26 -1.11 -3.48 10.65
CA GLY A 26 -2.23 -2.82 9.97
C GLY A 26 -3.54 -3.57 10.16
N ARG A 27 -3.52 -4.88 9.92
CA ARG A 27 -4.69 -5.75 10.10
C ARG A 27 -5.18 -5.77 11.55
N GLN A 28 -4.28 -5.84 12.52
CA GLN A 28 -4.62 -5.81 13.95
C GLN A 28 -5.28 -4.50 14.38
N ARG A 29 -4.97 -3.39 13.70
CA ARG A 29 -5.60 -2.09 13.93
C ARG A 29 -6.93 -1.91 13.20
N GLY A 30 -7.39 -2.93 12.47
CA GLY A 30 -8.63 -2.89 11.71
C GLY A 30 -8.56 -2.09 10.41
N VAL A 31 -7.35 -1.73 9.94
CA VAL A 31 -7.15 -1.01 8.68
C VAL A 31 -7.12 -2.00 7.52
N ALA A 32 -7.77 -1.67 6.41
CA ALA A 32 -7.72 -2.49 5.19
C ALA A 32 -6.26 -2.57 4.72
N THR A 33 -5.65 -3.75 4.84
CA THR A 33 -4.19 -3.90 4.65
C THR A 33 -3.88 -4.90 3.56
N TYR A 34 -3.20 -4.42 2.51
CA TYR A 34 -2.78 -5.21 1.35
C TYR A 34 -1.26 -5.32 1.34
N HIS A 35 -0.75 -6.52 1.08
CA HIS A 35 0.69 -6.78 0.95
C HIS A 35 0.94 -7.13 -0.52
N VAL A 36 1.82 -6.37 -1.16
CA VAL A 36 2.21 -6.53 -2.57
C VAL A 36 3.74 -6.55 -2.71
N GLU A 37 4.26 -7.27 -3.69
CA GLU A 37 5.69 -7.26 -4.03
C GLU A 37 5.98 -6.25 -5.15
N THR A 38 5.04 -6.05 -6.08
CA THR A 38 5.15 -5.10 -7.19
C THR A 38 3.92 -4.21 -7.35
N ALA A 39 4.05 -3.15 -8.15
CA ALA A 39 2.96 -2.23 -8.44
C ALA A 39 1.80 -2.90 -9.23
N ASP A 40 2.11 -3.94 -10.02
CA ASP A 40 1.13 -4.64 -10.87
C ASP A 40 0.09 -5.42 -10.05
N GLU A 41 0.42 -5.77 -8.81
CA GLU A 41 -0.50 -6.44 -7.90
C GLU A 41 -1.57 -5.49 -7.35
N ILE A 42 -1.37 -4.17 -7.44
CA ILE A 42 -2.27 -3.15 -6.91
C ILE A 42 -3.53 -3.07 -7.76
N GLN A 43 -4.68 -3.32 -7.11
CA GLN A 43 -5.97 -3.33 -7.78
C GLN A 43 -6.78 -2.05 -7.49
N PRO A 44 -7.37 -1.40 -8.52
CA PRO A 44 -8.14 -0.16 -8.34
C PRO A 44 -9.30 -0.30 -7.33
N TRP A 45 -9.96 -1.45 -7.31
CA TRP A 45 -11.12 -1.71 -6.44
C TRP A 45 -10.77 -1.85 -4.95
N TRP A 46 -9.48 -1.80 -4.58
CA TRP A 46 -9.05 -1.68 -3.19
C TRP A 46 -9.27 -0.28 -2.61
N PHE A 47 -9.46 0.71 -3.47
CA PHE A 47 -9.49 2.12 -3.12
C PHE A 47 -10.82 2.75 -3.55
N SER A 48 -11.20 3.83 -2.85
CA SER A 48 -12.27 4.73 -3.26
C SER A 48 -11.67 6.12 -3.52
N ALA A 49 -12.41 6.98 -4.24
CA ALA A 49 -11.93 8.33 -4.58
C ALA A 49 -11.50 9.17 -3.36
N ASP A 50 -12.13 8.94 -2.21
CA ASP A 50 -11.87 9.66 -0.95
C ASP A 50 -10.93 8.92 0.01
N SER A 51 -10.42 7.73 -0.37
CA SER A 51 -9.59 6.92 0.54
C SER A 51 -8.19 7.50 0.73
N THR A 52 -7.77 7.62 1.99
CA THR A 52 -6.39 7.92 2.37
C THR A 52 -5.57 6.63 2.35
N VAL A 53 -4.59 6.54 1.44
CA VAL A 53 -3.70 5.38 1.30
C VAL A 53 -2.37 5.65 1.97
N GLY A 54 -2.01 4.81 2.94
CA GLY A 54 -0.68 4.79 3.56
C GLY A 54 0.20 3.75 2.89
N VAL A 55 1.39 4.12 2.46
CA VAL A 55 2.37 3.19 1.89
C VAL A 55 3.47 2.93 2.90
N MET A 56 3.72 1.66 3.21
CA MET A 56 4.84 1.21 4.04
C MET A 56 5.67 0.18 3.29
N SER A 57 6.99 0.24 3.42
CA SER A 57 7.88 -0.71 2.78
C SER A 57 8.91 -1.28 3.73
N GLY A 58 9.37 -2.50 3.43
CA GLY A 58 10.48 -3.10 4.15
C GLY A 58 11.79 -2.38 3.81
N ALA A 59 12.74 -2.33 4.75
CA ALA A 59 14.05 -1.69 4.57
C ALA A 59 14.89 -2.27 3.41
N SER A 60 14.57 -3.47 2.93
CA SER A 60 15.22 -4.13 1.81
C SER A 60 14.50 -3.92 0.46
N THR A 61 13.47 -3.08 0.42
CA THR A 61 12.69 -2.80 -0.80
C THR A 61 13.37 -1.68 -1.57
N PRO A 62 13.82 -1.91 -2.81
CA PRO A 62 14.46 -0.87 -3.62
C PRO A 62 13.54 0.33 -3.92
N ASP A 63 14.12 1.52 -4.04
CA ASP A 63 13.38 2.76 -4.29
C ASP A 63 12.55 2.71 -5.58
N TRP A 64 13.05 2.06 -6.64
CA TRP A 64 12.33 1.95 -7.91
C TRP A 64 11.02 1.15 -7.80
N ILE A 65 10.91 0.22 -6.83
CA ILE A 65 9.64 -0.46 -6.55
C ILE A 65 8.67 0.52 -5.90
N ILE A 66 9.15 1.33 -4.96
CA ILE A 66 8.34 2.34 -4.27
C ILE A 66 7.85 3.39 -5.27
N GLU A 67 8.72 3.88 -6.15
CA GLU A 67 8.34 4.80 -7.22
C GLU A 67 7.26 4.21 -8.14
N GLY A 68 7.40 2.94 -8.55
CA GLY A 68 6.38 2.26 -9.35
C GLY A 68 5.03 2.15 -8.63
N VAL A 69 5.03 1.87 -7.33
CA VAL A 69 3.81 1.83 -6.50
C VAL A 69 3.15 3.21 -6.44
N LEU A 70 3.94 4.27 -6.21
CA LEU A 70 3.41 5.64 -6.16
C LEU A 70 2.81 6.07 -7.50
N LEU A 71 3.46 5.73 -8.61
CA LEU A 71 2.94 5.97 -9.96
C LEU A 71 1.61 5.24 -10.18
N ARG A 72 1.53 3.96 -9.81
CA ARG A 72 0.30 3.18 -9.96
C ARG A 72 -0.85 3.73 -9.11
N LEU A 73 -0.57 4.20 -7.90
CA LEU A 73 -1.57 4.85 -7.05
C LEU A 73 -2.05 6.18 -7.65
N ASP A 74 -1.17 6.94 -8.32
CA ASP A 74 -1.54 8.17 -9.02
C ASP A 74 -2.48 7.88 -10.20
N GLU A 75 -2.18 6.86 -11.00
CA GLU A 75 -3.05 6.38 -12.08
C GLU A 75 -4.44 6.01 -11.57
N ILE A 76 -4.50 5.18 -10.52
CA ILE A 76 -5.77 4.75 -9.91
C ILE A 76 -6.55 5.95 -9.38
N ARG A 77 -5.89 6.91 -8.74
CA ARG A 77 -6.55 8.14 -8.27
C ARG A 77 -7.18 8.90 -9.44
N ASN A 78 -6.48 9.00 -10.57
CA ASN A 78 -7.00 9.67 -11.75
C ASN A 78 -8.15 8.87 -12.41
N GLU A 79 -8.14 7.54 -12.34
CA GLU A 79 -9.24 6.67 -12.80
C GLU A 79 -10.50 6.82 -11.92
N LEU A 80 -10.35 7.01 -10.60
CA LEU A 80 -11.46 7.12 -9.64
C LEU A 80 -12.06 8.53 -9.54
N GLY A 81 -11.27 9.56 -9.83
CA GLY A 81 -11.69 10.97 -9.78
C GLY A 81 -12.24 11.52 -11.10
N GLY A 82 -12.33 10.68 -12.14
CA GLY A 82 -12.87 11.01 -13.47
C GLY A 82 -14.38 10.86 -13.60
#